data_AF-A0A3D0ZR97-F1
#
_entry.id   AF-A0A3D0ZR97-F1
#
_cell.length_a   1.000
_cell.length_b   1.000
_cell.length_c   1.000
_cell.angle_alpha   90.00
_cell.angle_beta   90.00
_cell.angle_gamma   90.00
#
_symmetry.space_group_name_H-M   'P 1'
#
loop_
_entity.id
_entity.type
_entity.pdbx_description
1 polymer ?
#
loop_
_entity_poly.entity_id
_entity_poly.type
_entity_poly.pdbx_seq_one_letter_code
_entity_poly.pdbx_strand_id
1 'polypeptide(L)'
;MSDLTSDEIKELRELLEIEKIRKLKLLYAHLMDSHQIDDLANLFTDDAVCEFGPEYGNWEGRETIRSNYHEVFDSSEQFAAMHHQCNHYVDLTGPDTA
;
A
#
# COMPACT_ATOMS: atom_id res chain seq x y z
N MET A 1 -25.03 19.27 20.80
CA MET A 1 -23.65 18.77 20.82
C MET A 1 -22.76 20.00 20.76
N SER A 2 -21.71 20.09 21.57
CA SER A 2 -20.73 21.18 21.46
C SER A 2 -19.90 20.97 20.20
N ASP A 3 -19.45 22.07 19.60
CA ASP A 3 -18.52 22.02 18.47
C ASP A 3 -17.15 21.47 18.94
N LEU A 4 -16.43 20.82 18.02
CA LEU A 4 -15.06 20.37 18.26
C LEU A 4 -14.11 21.57 18.34
N THR A 5 -13.13 21.47 19.23
CA THR A 5 -12.01 22.41 19.33
C THR A 5 -11.06 22.28 18.13
N SER A 6 -10.21 23.29 17.92
CA SER A 6 -9.18 23.24 16.87
C SER A 6 -8.23 22.04 17.02
N ASP A 7 -7.90 21.67 18.26
CA ASP A 7 -6.99 20.55 18.55
C ASP A 7 -7.67 19.20 18.24
N GLU A 8 -8.93 19.02 18.64
CA GLU A 8 -9.71 17.82 18.30
C GLU A 8 -9.92 17.68 16.78
N ILE A 9 -10.10 18.79 16.06
CA ILE A 9 -10.17 18.78 14.59
C ILE A 9 -8.85 18.32 13.99
N LYS A 10 -7.71 18.73 14.56
CA LYS A 10 -6.38 18.32 14.11
C LYS A 10 -6.17 16.81 14.34
N GLU A 11 -6.45 16.33 15.54
CA GLU A 11 -6.35 14.89 15.87
C GLU A 11 -7.27 14.04 14.97
N LEU A 12 -8.49 14.51 14.70
CA LEU A 12 -9.41 13.82 13.79
C LEU A 12 -8.83 13.74 12.37
N ARG A 13 -8.18 14.80 11.87
CA ARG A 13 -7.52 14.76 10.56
C ARG A 13 -6.39 13.74 10.53
N GLU A 14 -5.56 13.71 11.56
CA GLU A 14 -4.47 12.71 11.68
C GLU A 14 -5.03 11.28 11.71
N LEU A 15 -6.11 11.03 12.46
CA LEU A 15 -6.80 9.74 12.47
C LEU A 15 -7.33 9.34 11.09
N LEU A 16 -7.88 10.29 10.33
CA LEU A 16 -8.37 10.05 8.97
C LEU A 16 -7.23 9.69 8.00
N GLU A 17 -6.07 10.34 8.10
CA GLU A 17 -4.91 9.99 7.27
C GLU A 17 -4.36 8.60 7.62
N ILE A 18 -4.27 8.27 8.92
CA ILE A 18 -3.87 6.93 9.38
C ILE A 18 -4.82 5.85 8.82
N GLU A 19 -6.13 6.10 8.85
CA GLU A 19 -7.10 5.13 8.34
C GLU A 19 -7.03 4.97 6.82
N LYS A 20 -6.75 6.04 6.07
CA LYS A 20 -6.51 5.93 4.62
C LYS A 20 -5.31 5.04 4.32
N ILE A 21 -4.22 5.16 5.08
CA ILE A 21 -3.02 4.33 4.93
C ILE A 21 -3.33 2.87 5.27
N ARG A 22 -4.06 2.61 6.36
CA ARG A 22 -4.51 1.24 6.71
C ARG A 22 -5.35 0.62 5.61
N LYS A 23 -6.31 1.38 5.07
CA LYS A 23 -7.14 0.94 3.94
C LYS A 23 -6.31 0.68 2.69
N LEU A 24 -5.31 1.51 2.38
CA LEU A 24 -4.39 1.31 1.25
C LEU A 24 -3.63 -0.02 1.38
N LYS A 25 -3.12 -0.34 2.57
CA LYS A 25 -2.43 -1.62 2.83
C LYS A 25 -3.34 -2.84 2.63
N LEU A 26 -4.60 -2.75 3.06
CA LEU A 26 -5.59 -3.81 2.83
C LEU A 26 -5.96 -3.93 1.35
N LEU A 27 -6.07 -2.80 0.64
CA LEU A 27 -6.34 -2.78 -0.80
C LEU A 27 -5.19 -3.42 -1.57
N TYR A 28 -3.93 -3.13 -1.22
CA TYR A 28 -2.76 -3.78 -1.78
C TYR A 28 -2.87 -5.32 -1.68
N ALA A 29 -3.11 -5.84 -0.48
CA ALA A 29 -3.24 -7.28 -0.25
C ALA A 29 -4.39 -7.88 -1.07
N HIS A 30 -5.55 -7.21 -1.09
CA HIS A 30 -6.70 -7.65 -1.87
C HIS A 30 -6.41 -7.73 -3.37
N LEU A 31 -5.81 -6.68 -3.95
CA LEU A 31 -5.49 -6.64 -5.39
C LEU A 31 -4.42 -7.67 -5.76
N MET A 32 -3.42 -7.85 -4.89
CA MET A 32 -2.38 -8.87 -5.07
C MET A 32 -2.97 -10.28 -5.01
N ASP A 33 -3.71 -10.63 -3.97
CA ASP A 33 -4.29 -11.97 -3.79
C ASP A 33 -5.30 -12.31 -4.92
N SER A 34 -6.00 -11.30 -5.43
CA SER A 34 -6.95 -11.43 -6.54
C SER A 34 -6.32 -11.31 -7.93
N HIS A 35 -4.99 -11.17 -8.05
CA HIS A 35 -4.25 -11.03 -9.31
C HIS A 35 -4.71 -9.83 -10.17
N GLN A 36 -5.26 -8.77 -9.57
CA GLN A 36 -5.58 -7.51 -10.25
C GLN A 36 -4.31 -6.64 -10.35
N ILE A 37 -3.30 -7.15 -11.06
CA ILE A 37 -1.93 -6.61 -11.06
C ILE A 37 -1.87 -5.19 -11.62
N ASP A 38 -2.70 -4.86 -12.61
CA ASP A 38 -2.70 -3.52 -13.17
C ASP A 38 -3.21 -2.46 -12.22
N ASP A 39 -4.22 -2.79 -11.42
CA ASP A 39 -4.75 -1.93 -10.37
C ASP A 39 -3.80 -1.88 -9.16
N LEU A 40 -3.16 -3.01 -8.82
CA LEU A 40 -2.10 -3.07 -7.82
C LEU A 40 -0.96 -2.11 -8.16
N ALA A 41 -0.49 -2.13 -9.41
CA ALA A 41 0.58 -1.26 -9.89
C ALA A 41 0.20 0.22 -9.79
N ASN A 42 -1.09 0.57 -9.91
CA ASN A 42 -1.56 1.96 -9.79
C ASN A 42 -1.51 2.51 -8.35
N LEU A 43 -1.28 1.67 -7.34
CA LEU A 43 -1.06 2.11 -5.96
C LEU A 43 0.31 2.74 -5.73
N PHE A 44 1.28 2.44 -6.61
CA PHE A 44 2.65 2.93 -6.50
C PHE A 44 2.83 4.29 -7.18
N THR A 45 3.76 5.10 -6.68
CA THR A 45 4.20 6.32 -7.37
C THR A 45 5.00 5.98 -8.62
N ASP A 46 5.17 6.95 -9.54
CA ASP A 46 5.94 6.72 -10.78
C ASP A 46 7.39 6.29 -10.52
N ASP A 47 7.95 6.79 -9.41
CA ASP A 47 9.33 6.60 -8.94
C ASP A 47 9.45 5.59 -7.80
N ALA A 48 8.43 4.76 -7.56
CA ALA A 48 8.43 3.80 -6.47
C ALA A 48 9.61 2.82 -6.57
N VAL A 49 10.17 2.45 -5.41
CA VAL A 49 11.24 1.45 -5.28
C VAL A 49 10.75 0.31 -4.40
N CYS A 50 10.78 -0.91 -4.91
CA CYS A 50 10.54 -2.12 -4.12
C CYS A 50 11.85 -2.88 -3.93
N GLU A 51 12.33 -2.96 -2.69
CA GLU A 51 13.55 -3.70 -2.34
C GLU A 51 13.18 -5.03 -1.68
N PHE A 52 13.51 -6.14 -2.33
CA PHE A 52 13.20 -7.48 -1.86
C PHE A 52 14.43 -8.22 -1.31
N GLY A 53 15.53 -7.50 -1.10
CA GLY A 53 16.79 -8.04 -0.59
C GLY A 53 17.65 -8.74 -1.64
N PRO A 54 18.81 -9.31 -1.24
CA PRO A 54 19.84 -9.77 -2.19
C PRO A 54 19.41 -10.87 -3.16
N GLU A 55 18.43 -11.69 -2.79
CA GLU A 55 17.96 -12.82 -3.59
C GLU A 55 16.99 -12.41 -4.71
N TYR A 56 16.25 -11.32 -4.50
CA TYR A 56 15.15 -10.90 -5.38
C TYR A 56 15.41 -9.53 -6.04
N GLY A 57 16.41 -8.80 -5.54
CA GLY A 57 16.84 -7.51 -6.08
C GLY A 57 15.88 -6.36 -5.77
N ASN A 58 16.06 -5.28 -6.54
CA ASN A 58 15.28 -4.06 -6.43
C ASN A 58 14.49 -3.83 -7.72
N TRP A 59 13.24 -3.40 -7.61
CA TRP A 59 12.42 -2.95 -8.73
C TRP A 59 12.22 -1.45 -8.63
N GLU A 60 12.57 -0.73 -9.70
CA GLU A 60 12.54 0.73 -9.74
C GLU A 60 11.55 1.21 -10.80
N GLY A 61 10.59 2.01 -10.36
CA GLY A 61 9.54 2.60 -11.18
C GLY A 61 8.31 1.71 -11.33
N ARG A 62 7.15 2.37 -11.42
CA ARG A 62 5.83 1.72 -11.48
C ARG A 62 5.70 0.67 -12.60
N GLU A 63 6.22 0.98 -13.79
CA GLU A 63 6.10 0.09 -14.95
C GLU A 63 6.97 -1.17 -14.80
N THR A 64 8.13 -1.04 -14.16
CA THR A 64 8.98 -2.19 -13.78
C THR A 64 8.24 -3.07 -12.78
N ILE A 65 7.66 -2.46 -11.74
CA ILE A 65 6.88 -3.17 -10.72
C ILE A 65 5.69 -3.91 -11.34
N ARG A 66 4.94 -3.24 -12.24
CA ARG A 66 3.81 -3.83 -12.99
C ARG A 66 4.26 -5.07 -13.76
N SER A 67 5.31 -4.92 -14.57
CA SER A 67 5.80 -5.99 -15.46
C SER A 67 6.29 -7.20 -14.65
N ASN A 68 7.06 -6.95 -13.59
CA ASN A 68 7.61 -8.02 -12.76
C ASN A 68 6.54 -8.74 -11.94
N TYR A 69 5.51 -8.04 -11.45
CA TYR A 69 4.38 -8.73 -10.81
C TYR A 69 3.62 -9.62 -11.79
N HIS A 70 3.38 -9.18 -13.02
CA HIS A 70 2.76 -10.04 -14.03
C HIS A 70 3.62 -11.31 -14.24
N GLU A 71 4.94 -11.18 -14.37
CA GLU A 71 5.84 -12.34 -14.51
C GLU A 71 5.77 -13.29 -13.30
N VAL A 72 5.78 -12.76 -12.07
CA VAL A 72 5.70 -13.56 -10.85
C VAL A 72 4.38 -14.33 -10.75
N PHE A 73 3.27 -13.72 -11.13
CA PHE A 73 1.93 -14.30 -10.98
C PHE A 73 1.45 -15.10 -12.21
N ASP A 74 2.15 -15.06 -13.35
CA ASP A 74 1.76 -15.74 -14.59
C ASP A 74 1.60 -17.26 -14.41
N SER A 75 2.41 -17.86 -13.52
CA SER A 75 2.36 -19.29 -13.21
C SER A 75 1.51 -19.65 -11.97
N SER A 76 0.78 -18.69 -11.39
CA SER A 76 0.01 -18.87 -10.16
C SER A 76 -1.50 -18.85 -10.41
N GLU A 77 -2.25 -19.64 -9.65
CA GLU A 77 -3.71 -19.51 -9.61
C GLU A 77 -4.12 -18.29 -8.77
N GLN A 78 -5.26 -17.70 -9.09
CA GLN A 78 -5.84 -16.60 -8.31
C GLN A 78 -6.12 -17.07 -6.88
N PHE A 79 -5.79 -16.25 -5.87
CA PHE A 79 -5.89 -16.59 -4.45
C PHE A 79 -5.07 -17.82 -4.03
N ALA A 80 -4.00 -18.18 -4.77
CA ALA A 80 -3.05 -19.20 -4.33
C ALA A 80 -2.21 -18.77 -3.10
N ALA A 81 -2.17 -17.46 -2.84
CA ALA A 81 -1.58 -16.86 -1.64
C ALA A 81 -2.62 -16.02 -0.88
N MET A 82 -2.32 -15.75 0.39
CA MET A 82 -3.10 -14.84 1.23
C MET A 82 -2.16 -13.90 1.96
N HIS A 83 -2.19 -12.61 1.60
CA HIS A 83 -1.39 -11.57 2.24
C HIS A 83 -2.11 -11.03 3.48
N HIS A 84 -1.93 -11.71 4.60
CA HIS A 84 -2.51 -11.27 5.87
C HIS A 84 -1.80 -10.03 6.43
N GLN A 85 -2.56 -8.95 6.66
CA GLN A 85 -2.06 -7.68 7.19
C GLN A 85 -2.60 -7.48 8.62
N CYS A 86 -1.72 -7.41 9.62
CA CYS A 86 -2.08 -7.19 11.02
C CYS A 86 -1.22 -6.09 11.66
N ASN A 87 -1.57 -5.70 12.90
CA ASN A 87 -0.78 -4.78 13.75
C ASN A 87 -0.36 -3.49 13.04
N HIS A 88 -1.31 -2.80 12.40
CA HIS A 88 -1.01 -1.57 11.65
C HIS A 88 -0.53 -0.45 12.57
N TYR A 89 0.76 -0.19 12.49
CA TYR A 89 1.43 0.97 13.07
C TYR A 89 1.74 1.97 11.96
N VAL A 90 1.31 3.22 12.13
CA VAL A 90 1.45 4.30 11.14
C VAL A 90 1.85 5.55 11.91
N ASP A 91 3.02 6.10 11.58
CA ASP A 91 3.46 7.42 12.02
C ASP A 91 3.29 8.38 10.83
N LEU A 92 2.78 9.59 11.07
CA LEU A 92 2.77 10.65 10.06
C LEU A 92 4.05 11.46 10.23
N THR A 93 4.91 11.47 9.22
CA THR A 93 6.24 12.10 9.26
C THR A 93 6.26 13.49 8.62
N GLY A 94 5.23 13.83 7.85
CA GLY A 94 5.09 15.12 7.18
C GLY A 94 3.68 15.32 6.60
N PRO A 95 3.46 16.44 5.90
CA PRO A 95 2.17 16.71 5.24
C PRO A 95 1.82 15.72 4.13
N ASP A 96 2.83 15.10 3.52
CA ASP A 96 2.74 14.21 2.36
C ASP A 96 3.48 12.88 2.58
N THR A 97 4.01 12.65 3.79
CA THR A 97 4.75 11.43 4.14
C THR A 97 4.23 10.82 5.44
N ALA A 98 4.25 9.48 5.48
CA ALA A 98 3.99 8.69 6.66
C ALA A 98 5.19 7.78 6.89
#